data_AF-A0A9D9GQ99-F1
#
_entry.id   AF-A0A9D9GQ99-F1
#
_cell.length_a   1.000
_cell.length_b   1.000
_cell.length_c   1.000
_cell.angle_alpha   90.00
_cell.angle_beta   90.00
_cell.angle_gamma   90.00
#
_symmetry.space_group_name_H-M   'P 1'
#
loop_
_entity.id
_entity.type
_entity.pdbx_description
1 polymer ?
#
loop_
_entity_poly.entity_id
_entity_poly.type
_entity_poly.pdbx_seq_one_letter_code
_entity_poly.pdbx_strand_id
1 'polypeptide(L)'
;MLIEVKKKGASLDHEAIPQAESYSLILNVPFFCVTDGSSFQFYSTGNSQGKSIPLQNFPPKPSSEYLKTGVEYISFPPQIDNLIDLFFIGLKNESKFLEDTKWHDDASKQLFNKVFKQIDSISPHKLKNALRDNVMMKPPNRNKLFKQIDNDFNKFKKVLKFIRDFKGEPVININQMLDRKGDLYLRGGWYFLYHSASCRRASK
;
A
#
# COMPACT_ATOMS: atom_id res chain seq x y z
N MET A 1 -14.57 15.60 14.50
CA MET A 1 -15.17 14.39 13.92
C MET A 1 -14.70 14.30 12.48
N LEU A 2 -14.22 13.14 12.05
CA LEU A 2 -13.83 12.90 10.65
C LEU A 2 -15.02 12.31 9.87
N ILE A 3 -15.17 12.68 8.60
CA ILE A 3 -16.23 12.13 7.73
C ILE A 3 -15.60 11.65 6.43
N GLU A 4 -15.68 10.34 6.17
CA GLU A 4 -15.27 9.72 4.92
C GLU A 4 -16.51 9.51 4.05
N VAL A 5 -16.54 10.18 2.88
CA VAL A 5 -17.68 10.13 1.97
C VAL A 5 -17.33 9.28 0.74
N LYS A 6 -18.13 8.25 0.48
CA LYS A 6 -18.03 7.39 -0.70
C LYS A 6 -19.11 7.71 -1.73
N LYS A 7 -18.91 7.24 -2.95
CA LYS A 7 -19.94 7.29 -3.99
C LYS A 7 -21.16 6.49 -3.53
N LYS A 8 -22.34 6.97 -3.91
CA LYS A 8 -23.62 6.32 -3.62
C LYS A 8 -23.60 4.84 -4.03
N GLY A 9 -23.99 3.94 -3.13
CA GLY A 9 -24.01 2.49 -3.37
C GLY A 9 -22.66 1.78 -3.19
N ALA A 10 -21.59 2.48 -2.79
CA ALA A 10 -20.34 1.83 -2.42
C ALA A 10 -20.47 1.05 -1.11
N SER A 11 -19.69 -0.03 -0.97
CA SER A 11 -19.64 -0.80 0.29
C SER A 11 -18.90 0.00 1.36
N LEU A 12 -19.63 0.51 2.35
CA LEU A 12 -19.04 1.24 3.47
C LEU A 12 -18.16 0.34 4.33
N ASP A 13 -18.57 -0.91 4.54
CA ASP A 13 -17.92 -1.83 5.48
C ASP A 13 -16.49 -2.22 5.04
N HIS A 14 -16.29 -2.42 3.74
CA HIS A 14 -15.01 -2.92 3.22
C HIS A 14 -14.07 -1.81 2.72
N GLU A 15 -14.61 -0.68 2.27
CA GLU A 15 -13.81 0.39 1.67
C GLU A 15 -13.73 1.65 2.53
N ALA A 16 -14.80 2.01 3.24
CA ALA A 16 -14.87 3.30 3.93
C ALA A 16 -14.37 3.21 5.37
N ILE A 17 -14.77 2.18 6.13
CA ILE A 17 -14.40 2.05 7.55
C ILE A 17 -12.88 2.01 7.74
N PRO A 18 -12.10 1.15 7.03
CA PRO A 18 -10.66 1.06 7.27
C PRO A 18 -9.93 2.37 6.94
N GLN A 19 -10.41 3.10 5.93
CA GLN A 19 -9.85 4.37 5.52
C GLN A 19 -10.15 5.48 6.54
N ALA A 20 -11.41 5.59 6.97
CA ALA A 20 -11.83 6.57 7.96
C ALA A 20 -11.17 6.34 9.32
N GLU A 21 -11.05 5.09 9.76
CA GLU A 21 -10.36 4.73 11.00
C GLU A 21 -8.87 5.08 10.95
N SER A 22 -8.19 4.76 9.84
CA SER A 22 -6.79 5.10 9.64
C SER A 22 -6.54 6.61 9.74
N TYR A 23 -7.35 7.43 9.06
CA TYR A 23 -7.23 8.88 9.15
C TYR A 23 -7.57 9.40 10.55
N SER A 24 -8.53 8.80 11.23
CA SER A 24 -8.93 9.21 12.58
C SER A 24 -7.83 8.94 13.60
N LEU A 25 -7.11 7.82 13.46
CA LEU A 25 -5.91 7.50 14.25
C LEU A 25 -4.77 8.49 13.98
N ILE A 26 -4.49 8.80 12.71
CA ILE A 26 -3.42 9.74 12.32
C ILE A 26 -3.69 11.15 12.86
N LEU A 27 -4.94 11.60 12.75
CA LEU A 27 -5.36 12.94 13.16
C LEU A 27 -5.74 13.01 14.65
N ASN A 28 -5.64 11.90 15.39
CA ASN A 28 -6.05 11.77 16.78
C ASN A 28 -7.49 12.30 17.04
N VAL A 29 -8.42 11.97 16.15
CA VAL A 29 -9.82 12.38 16.24
C VAL A 29 -10.63 11.30 16.96
N PRO A 30 -11.42 11.64 17.99
CA PRO A 30 -12.11 10.64 18.83
C PRO A 30 -13.31 9.96 18.16
N PHE A 31 -13.83 10.52 17.06
CA PHE A 31 -15.01 10.03 16.36
C PHE A 31 -14.89 10.19 14.84
N PHE A 32 -15.41 9.22 14.11
CA PHE A 32 -15.55 9.30 12.66
C PHE A 32 -16.88 8.78 12.14
N CYS A 33 -17.22 9.18 10.93
CA CYS A 33 -18.40 8.77 10.19
C CYS A 33 -17.99 8.27 8.81
N VAL A 34 -18.62 7.21 8.34
CA VAL A 34 -18.58 6.79 6.94
C VAL A 34 -19.97 6.93 6.33
N THR A 35 -20.03 7.44 5.11
CA THR A 35 -21.32 7.65 4.43
C THR A 35 -21.19 7.58 2.92
N ASP A 36 -22.24 7.11 2.26
CA ASP A 36 -22.42 7.19 0.81
C ASP A 36 -23.45 8.27 0.40
N GLY A 37 -23.79 9.15 1.34
CA GLY A 37 -24.84 10.16 1.23
C GLY A 37 -26.26 9.66 1.54
N SER A 38 -26.49 8.33 1.54
CA SER A 38 -27.80 7.74 1.87
C SER A 38 -27.78 7.08 3.25
N SER A 39 -26.69 6.37 3.55
CA SER A 39 -26.43 5.68 4.82
C SER A 39 -25.31 6.37 5.58
N PHE A 40 -25.41 6.40 6.91
CA PHE A 40 -24.41 7.00 7.80
C PHE A 40 -24.11 5.99 8.90
N GLN A 41 -22.84 5.64 9.05
CA GLN A 41 -22.37 4.81 10.16
C GLN A 41 -21.33 5.61 10.96
N PHE A 42 -21.52 5.68 12.27
CA PHE A 42 -20.67 6.47 13.16
C PHE A 42 -19.91 5.56 14.11
N TYR A 43 -18.67 5.95 14.41
CA TYR A 43 -17.75 5.17 15.21
C TYR A 43 -17.01 6.07 16.21
N SER A 44 -16.75 5.53 17.41
CA SER A 44 -15.69 6.02 18.28
C SER A 44 -14.37 5.39 17.85
N THR A 45 -13.37 6.22 17.61
CA THR A 45 -12.05 5.79 17.16
C THR A 45 -11.39 4.95 18.25
N GLY A 46 -11.00 3.72 17.91
CA GLY A 46 -10.26 2.84 18.82
C GLY A 46 -8.80 3.27 19.00
N ASN A 47 -8.09 2.59 19.88
CA ASN A 47 -6.66 2.85 20.11
C ASN A 47 -5.75 2.32 18.97
N SER A 48 -6.31 1.51 18.07
CA SER A 48 -5.62 0.94 16.92
C SER A 48 -6.63 0.51 15.84
N GLN A 49 -6.14 0.19 14.66
CA GLN A 49 -6.96 -0.25 13.53
C GLN A 49 -7.74 -1.54 13.87
N GLY A 50 -9.01 -1.59 13.46
CA GLY A 50 -9.96 -2.65 13.78
C GLY A 50 -10.50 -2.63 15.21
N LYS A 51 -10.25 -1.58 15.98
CA LYS A 51 -10.71 -1.44 17.38
C LYS A 51 -11.74 -0.34 17.59
N SER A 52 -12.18 0.33 16.53
CA SER A 52 -13.23 1.34 16.62
C SER A 52 -14.59 0.72 16.96
N ILE A 53 -15.38 1.45 17.74
CA ILE A 53 -16.65 0.97 18.30
C ILE A 53 -17.80 1.69 17.60
N PRO A 54 -18.78 0.98 17.00
CA PRO A 54 -19.93 1.62 16.38
C PRO A 54 -20.78 2.34 17.44
N LEU A 55 -21.16 3.58 17.15
CA LEU A 55 -22.02 4.37 18.02
C LEU A 55 -23.49 3.98 17.82
N GLN A 56 -24.22 3.81 18.91
CA GLN A 56 -25.66 3.53 18.88
C GLN A 56 -26.52 4.80 18.77
N ASN A 57 -26.01 5.93 19.28
CA ASN A 57 -26.66 7.24 19.20
C ASN A 57 -25.95 8.11 18.18
N PHE A 58 -26.64 8.43 17.09
CA PHE A 58 -26.06 9.17 15.98
C PHE A 58 -26.12 10.68 16.22
N PRO A 59 -25.03 11.43 15.96
CA PRO A 59 -25.13 12.86 15.83
C PRO A 59 -26.05 13.24 14.64
N PRO A 60 -26.58 14.48 14.62
CA PRO A 60 -27.40 14.95 13.51
C PRO A 60 -26.64 14.83 12.18
N LYS A 61 -27.35 14.38 11.14
CA LYS A 61 -26.79 14.19 9.80
C LYS A 61 -26.33 15.55 9.23
N PRO A 62 -25.09 15.68 8.73
CA PRO A 62 -24.66 16.88 8.04
C PRO A 62 -25.52 17.14 6.80
N SER A 63 -25.72 18.41 6.43
CA SER A 63 -26.41 18.74 5.17
C SER A 63 -25.58 18.25 3.97
N SER A 64 -26.28 17.86 2.89
CA SER A 64 -25.69 17.26 1.70
C SER A 64 -24.67 18.15 0.97
N GLU A 65 -24.74 19.47 1.19
CA GLU A 65 -23.79 20.43 0.62
C GLU A 65 -22.35 20.25 1.13
N TYR A 66 -22.18 19.72 2.35
CA TYR A 66 -20.89 19.39 2.95
C TYR A 66 -20.40 17.97 2.61
N LEU A 67 -21.22 17.16 1.93
CA LEU A 67 -20.94 15.76 1.61
C LEU A 67 -20.62 15.56 0.12
N LYS A 68 -20.15 16.60 -0.58
CA LYS A 68 -19.79 16.49 -1.99
C LYS A 68 -18.61 15.53 -2.17
N THR A 69 -18.87 14.36 -2.76
CA THR A 69 -17.81 13.47 -3.23
C THR A 69 -17.17 14.00 -4.50
N GLY A 70 -15.84 13.91 -4.58
CA GLY A 70 -15.09 14.32 -5.77
C GLY A 70 -14.27 15.58 -5.54
N VAL A 71 -13.45 15.58 -4.49
CA VAL A 71 -12.29 16.45 -4.46
C VAL A 71 -11.36 15.98 -5.59
N GLU A 72 -11.09 16.84 -6.58
CA GLU A 72 -10.04 16.61 -7.59
C GLU A 72 -8.64 16.47 -6.96
N TYR A 73 -8.52 16.84 -5.68
CA TYR A 73 -7.27 16.84 -4.94
C TYR A 73 -7.38 15.98 -3.69
N ILE A 74 -6.53 14.97 -3.60
CA ILE A 74 -6.26 14.25 -2.35
C ILE A 74 -5.60 15.26 -1.41
N SER A 75 -6.32 15.76 -0.40
CA SER A 75 -5.70 16.51 0.69
C SER A 75 -4.97 15.51 1.58
N PHE A 76 -3.65 15.52 1.54
CA PHE A 76 -2.88 14.74 2.50
C PHE A 76 -2.96 15.43 3.87
N PRO A 77 -2.77 14.69 4.97
CA PRO A 77 -2.60 15.30 6.28
C PRO A 77 -1.50 16.36 6.22
N PRO A 78 -1.61 17.50 6.93
CA PRO A 78 -0.61 18.57 6.92
C PRO A 78 0.82 18.10 7.23
N GLN A 79 0.95 16.97 7.95
CA GLN A 79 2.22 16.33 8.27
C GLN A 79 2.93 15.72 7.05
N ILE A 80 2.19 15.44 5.97
CA ILE A 80 2.68 14.83 4.73
C ILE A 80 2.93 15.89 3.64
N ASP A 81 2.24 17.03 3.69
CA ASP A 81 2.40 18.12 2.72
C ASP A 81 3.86 18.58 2.63
N ASN A 82 4.52 18.77 3.77
CA ASN A 82 5.96 19.10 3.81
C ASN A 82 6.83 18.04 3.13
N LEU A 83 6.51 16.76 3.23
CA LEU A 83 7.27 15.69 2.58
C LEU A 83 7.08 15.70 1.06
N ILE A 84 5.85 16.01 0.61
CA ILE A 84 5.52 16.15 -0.81
C ILE A 84 6.22 17.37 -1.40
N ASP A 85 6.21 18.50 -0.70
CA ASP A 85 6.89 19.71 -1.12
C ASP A 85 8.40 19.51 -1.19
N LEU A 86 9.00 18.90 -0.17
CA LEU A 86 10.42 18.53 -0.19
C LEU A 86 10.75 17.59 -1.35
N PHE A 87 9.87 16.64 -1.68
CA PHE A 87 10.04 15.77 -2.83
C PHE A 87 10.02 16.54 -4.15
N PHE A 88 9.07 17.46 -4.36
CA PHE A 88 9.02 18.28 -5.58
C PHE A 88 10.18 19.27 -5.68
N ILE A 89 10.60 19.85 -4.56
CA ILE A 89 11.79 20.71 -4.48
C ILE A 89 13.03 19.90 -4.90
N GLY A 90 13.20 18.69 -4.35
CA GLY A 90 14.27 17.77 -4.73
C GLY A 90 14.25 17.43 -6.22
N LEU A 91 13.08 17.10 -6.78
CA LEU A 91 12.95 16.80 -8.21
C LEU A 91 13.35 17.97 -9.12
N LYS A 92 13.05 19.21 -8.71
CA LYS A 92 13.37 20.41 -9.50
C LYS A 92 14.84 20.81 -9.39
N ASN A 93 15.41 20.67 -8.20
CA ASN A 93 16.71 21.29 -7.88
C ASN A 93 17.86 20.30 -7.87
N GLU A 94 17.61 18.99 -7.76
CA GLU A 94 18.64 17.96 -7.68
C GLU A 94 18.56 17.02 -8.89
N SER A 95 19.42 17.25 -9.89
CA SER A 95 19.47 16.45 -11.12
C SER A 95 19.68 14.95 -10.85
N LYS A 96 20.51 14.62 -9.86
CA LYS A 96 20.73 13.24 -9.43
C LYS A 96 19.45 12.60 -8.87
N PHE A 97 18.71 13.34 -8.04
CA PHE A 97 17.45 12.85 -7.46
C PHE A 97 16.38 12.61 -8.53
N LEU A 98 16.30 13.50 -9.53
CA LEU A 98 15.42 13.33 -10.68
C LEU A 98 15.78 12.07 -11.49
N GLU A 99 17.05 11.88 -11.83
CA GLU A 99 17.49 10.70 -12.58
C GLU A 99 17.31 9.41 -11.79
N ASP A 100 17.60 9.41 -10.49
CA ASP A 100 17.34 8.27 -9.60
C ASP A 100 15.83 7.94 -9.55
N THR A 101 14.96 8.97 -9.57
CA THR A 101 13.51 8.80 -9.60
C THR A 101 13.01 8.23 -10.93
N LYS A 102 13.52 8.71 -12.07
CA LYS A 102 13.20 8.15 -13.39
C LYS A 102 13.65 6.70 -13.51
N TRP A 103 14.89 6.43 -13.09
CA TRP A 103 15.42 5.07 -13.07
C TRP A 103 14.56 4.14 -12.21
N HIS A 104 14.06 4.62 -11.05
CA HIS A 104 13.17 3.85 -10.19
C HIS A 104 11.85 3.49 -10.89
N ASP A 105 11.25 4.43 -11.60
CA ASP A 105 10.02 4.21 -12.37
C ASP A 105 10.26 3.15 -13.48
N ASP A 106 11.34 3.30 -14.25
CA ASP A 106 11.72 2.36 -15.29
C ASP A 106 12.03 0.96 -14.73
N ALA A 107 12.81 0.88 -13.65
CA ALA A 107 13.12 -0.38 -12.97
C ALA A 107 11.85 -1.09 -12.47
N SER A 108 10.88 -0.33 -11.94
CA SER A 108 9.59 -0.87 -11.50
C SER A 108 8.78 -1.43 -12.68
N LYS A 109 8.73 -0.70 -13.81
CA LYS A 109 8.09 -1.17 -15.06
C LYS A 109 8.76 -2.43 -15.60
N GLN A 110 10.10 -2.48 -15.56
CA GLN A 110 10.88 -3.64 -16.00
C GLN A 110 10.63 -4.86 -15.10
N LEU A 111 10.61 -4.69 -13.77
CA LEU A 111 10.23 -5.76 -12.84
C LEU A 111 8.82 -6.27 -13.12
N PHE A 112 7.87 -5.38 -13.35
CA PHE A 112 6.51 -5.77 -13.71
C PHE A 112 6.47 -6.64 -14.98
N ASN A 113 7.10 -6.18 -16.05
CA ASN A 113 7.08 -6.87 -17.34
C ASN A 113 7.88 -8.19 -17.33
N LYS A 114 9.05 -8.22 -16.68
CA LYS A 114 9.94 -9.39 -16.68
C LYS A 114 9.58 -10.43 -15.62
N VAL A 115 8.98 -10.01 -14.51
CA VAL A 115 8.66 -10.89 -13.37
C VAL A 115 7.16 -11.10 -13.23
N PHE A 116 6.40 -10.05 -13.00
CA PHE A 116 4.99 -10.18 -12.58
C PHE A 116 4.07 -10.67 -13.71
N LYS A 117 4.27 -10.21 -14.95
CA LYS A 117 3.52 -10.70 -16.12
C LYS A 117 3.83 -12.15 -16.48
N GLN A 118 5.03 -12.64 -16.15
CA GLN A 118 5.51 -13.97 -16.55
C GLN A 118 5.75 -14.89 -15.35
N ILE A 119 5.16 -14.58 -14.20
CA ILE A 119 5.46 -15.24 -12.92
C ILE A 119 5.28 -16.76 -12.94
N ASP A 120 4.31 -17.25 -13.71
CA ASP A 120 4.01 -18.66 -13.85
C ASP A 120 5.10 -19.40 -14.63
N SER A 121 5.63 -18.79 -15.69
CA SER A 121 6.59 -19.38 -16.63
C SER A 121 8.04 -18.96 -16.41
N ILE A 122 8.33 -17.98 -15.54
CA ILE A 122 9.68 -17.51 -15.28
C ILE A 122 10.55 -18.61 -14.66
N SER A 123 11.81 -18.66 -15.08
CA SER A 123 12.83 -19.56 -14.53
C SER A 123 13.61 -18.89 -13.38
N PRO A 124 14.23 -19.66 -12.47
CA PRO A 124 15.02 -19.11 -11.37
C PRO A 124 16.14 -18.16 -11.86
N HIS A 125 16.81 -18.52 -12.95
CA HIS A 125 17.86 -17.71 -13.55
C HIS A 125 17.33 -16.37 -14.09
N LYS A 126 16.23 -16.40 -14.86
CA LYS A 126 15.59 -15.17 -15.38
C LYS A 126 15.11 -14.27 -14.24
N LEU A 127 14.55 -14.84 -13.18
CA LEU A 127 14.15 -14.10 -11.99
C LEU A 127 15.37 -13.42 -11.33
N LYS A 128 16.43 -14.18 -11.01
CA LYS A 128 17.63 -13.62 -10.36
C LYS A 128 18.25 -12.47 -11.15
N ASN A 129 18.28 -12.57 -12.48
CA ASN A 129 18.76 -11.47 -13.33
C ASN A 129 17.83 -10.25 -13.27
N ALA A 130 16.52 -10.44 -13.40
CA ALA A 130 15.57 -9.34 -13.28
C ALA A 130 15.68 -8.63 -11.91
N LEU A 131 15.87 -9.38 -10.83
CA LEU A 131 16.08 -8.84 -9.49
C LEU A 131 17.42 -8.12 -9.35
N ARG A 132 18.48 -8.60 -9.98
CA ARG A 132 19.80 -7.96 -9.92
C ARG A 132 19.80 -6.63 -10.65
N ASP A 133 19.14 -6.57 -11.79
CA ASP A 133 19.27 -5.46 -12.72
C ASP A 133 18.25 -4.33 -12.44
N ASN A 134 17.18 -4.62 -11.69
CA ASN A 134 16.05 -3.70 -11.52
C ASN A 134 15.66 -3.47 -10.05
N VAL A 135 16.54 -3.74 -9.08
CA VAL A 135 16.29 -3.44 -7.66
C VAL A 135 17.28 -2.38 -7.18
N MET A 136 16.76 -1.26 -6.65
CA MET A 136 17.50 -0.03 -6.29
C MET A 136 18.75 -0.23 -5.46
N MET A 137 18.72 -1.15 -4.50
CA MET A 137 19.84 -1.40 -3.60
C MET A 137 20.33 -2.83 -3.80
N LYS A 138 21.66 -3.04 -3.81
CA LYS A 138 22.23 -4.37 -3.54
C LYS A 138 21.70 -4.79 -2.16
N PRO A 139 20.73 -5.72 -2.07
CA PRO A 139 20.18 -6.06 -0.78
C PRO A 139 21.32 -6.62 0.08
N PRO A 140 21.49 -6.19 1.35
CA PRO A 140 22.55 -6.72 2.21
C PRO A 140 22.47 -8.26 2.35
N ASN A 141 21.30 -8.83 2.04
CA ASN A 141 21.05 -10.27 2.03
C ASN A 141 20.79 -10.86 0.63
N ARG A 142 21.29 -10.25 -0.47
CA ARG A 142 21.06 -10.71 -1.85
C ARG A 142 21.40 -12.19 -2.05
N ASN A 143 22.52 -12.62 -1.50
CA ASN A 143 22.97 -14.01 -1.65
C ASN A 143 22.03 -14.97 -0.92
N LYS A 144 21.47 -14.57 0.24
CA LYS A 144 20.46 -15.35 0.95
C LYS A 144 19.17 -15.42 0.14
N LEU A 145 18.76 -14.31 -0.48
CA LEU A 145 17.60 -14.26 -1.37
C LEU A 145 17.76 -15.20 -2.57
N PHE A 146 18.90 -15.14 -3.26
CA PHE A 146 19.18 -15.98 -4.41
C PHE A 146 19.28 -17.45 -4.03
N LYS A 147 19.88 -17.75 -2.87
CA LYS A 147 19.88 -19.11 -2.30
C LYS A 147 18.46 -19.61 -2.00
N GLN A 148 17.56 -18.73 -1.54
CA GLN A 148 16.15 -19.11 -1.34
C GLN A 148 15.43 -19.37 -2.67
N ILE A 149 15.70 -18.58 -3.71
CA ILE A 149 15.18 -18.82 -5.06
C ILE A 149 15.64 -20.18 -5.58
N ASP A 150 16.90 -20.54 -5.34
CA ASP A 150 17.46 -21.82 -5.77
C ASP A 150 16.94 -23.01 -4.95
N ASN A 151 16.74 -22.82 -3.64
CA ASN A 151 16.28 -23.87 -2.74
C ASN A 151 14.77 -24.16 -2.88
N ASP A 152 13.95 -23.13 -3.01
CA ASP A 152 12.49 -23.25 -3.03
C ASP A 152 11.86 -22.16 -3.92
N PHE A 153 11.98 -22.38 -5.22
CA PHE A 153 11.48 -21.45 -6.22
C PHE A 153 9.96 -21.32 -6.19
N ASN A 154 9.24 -22.40 -5.88
CA ASN A 154 7.78 -22.40 -5.83
C ASN A 154 7.26 -21.55 -4.68
N LYS A 155 7.89 -21.62 -3.50
CA LYS A 155 7.58 -20.70 -2.39
C LYS A 155 7.86 -19.25 -2.78
N PHE A 156 8.95 -18.99 -3.49
CA PHE A 156 9.24 -17.64 -3.98
C PHE A 156 8.15 -17.14 -4.94
N LYS A 157 7.70 -17.97 -5.89
CA LYS A 157 6.57 -17.65 -6.77
C LYS A 157 5.29 -17.39 -5.97
N LYS A 158 5.00 -18.19 -4.94
CA LYS A 158 3.83 -18.00 -4.06
C LYS A 158 3.83 -16.60 -3.45
N VAL A 159 4.99 -16.16 -2.96
CA VAL A 159 5.16 -14.81 -2.38
C VAL A 159 5.03 -13.72 -3.43
N LEU A 160 5.65 -13.88 -4.60
CA LEU A 160 5.49 -12.92 -5.69
C LEU A 160 4.03 -12.82 -6.16
N LYS A 161 3.29 -13.94 -6.23
CA LYS A 161 1.85 -13.95 -6.57
C LYS A 161 1.05 -13.22 -5.51
N PHE A 162 1.34 -13.46 -4.23
CA PHE A 162 0.72 -12.74 -3.13
C PHE A 162 0.92 -11.22 -3.23
N ILE A 163 2.13 -10.77 -3.60
CA ILE A 163 2.42 -9.35 -3.83
C ILE A 163 1.67 -8.81 -5.06
N ARG A 164 1.63 -9.57 -6.17
CA ARG A 164 0.92 -9.20 -7.40
C ARG A 164 -0.58 -9.01 -7.14
N ASP A 165 -1.15 -9.98 -6.43
CA ASP A 165 -2.58 -10.13 -6.23
C ASP A 165 -3.03 -9.51 -4.90
N PHE A 166 -2.22 -8.62 -4.33
CA PHE A 166 -2.42 -8.01 -3.02
C PHE A 166 -3.82 -7.41 -2.87
N LYS A 167 -4.65 -8.01 -2.00
CA LYS A 167 -6.02 -7.59 -1.70
C LYS A 167 -6.24 -7.65 -0.19
N GLY A 168 -7.12 -6.81 0.34
CA GLY A 168 -7.40 -6.73 1.78
C GLY A 168 -6.47 -5.77 2.52
N GLU A 169 -6.46 -5.87 3.86
CA GLU A 169 -5.82 -4.92 4.75
C GLU A 169 -4.28 -4.99 4.66
N PRO A 170 -3.58 -3.88 4.39
CA PRO A 170 -2.13 -3.89 4.23
C PRO A 170 -1.36 -4.39 5.44
N VAL A 171 -1.77 -4.01 6.65
CA VAL A 171 -1.10 -4.38 7.90
C VAL A 171 -1.18 -5.89 8.13
N ILE A 172 -2.38 -6.48 7.98
CA ILE A 172 -2.59 -7.93 8.08
C ILE A 172 -1.75 -8.68 7.04
N ASN A 173 -1.74 -8.22 5.80
CA ASN A 173 -1.00 -8.88 4.73
C ASN A 173 0.51 -8.80 4.93
N ILE A 174 1.04 -7.66 5.38
CA ILE A 174 2.45 -7.51 5.73
C ILE A 174 2.80 -8.42 6.91
N ASN A 175 1.92 -8.55 7.91
CA ASN A 175 2.13 -9.46 9.05
C ASN A 175 2.26 -10.93 8.62
N GLN A 176 1.53 -11.39 7.60
CA GLN A 176 1.69 -12.75 7.06
C GLN A 176 3.07 -12.97 6.43
N MET A 177 3.64 -11.94 5.80
CA MET A 177 5.01 -11.97 5.30
C MET A 177 6.03 -11.90 6.44
N LEU A 178 5.61 -11.36 7.59
CA LEU A 178 6.44 -11.21 8.78
C LEU A 178 6.51 -12.45 9.67
N ASP A 179 5.50 -13.30 9.64
CA ASP A 179 5.45 -14.52 10.43
C ASP A 179 6.49 -15.54 9.96
N ARG A 180 7.54 -15.78 10.76
CA ARG A 180 8.60 -16.75 10.45
C ARG A 180 8.11 -18.18 10.26
N LYS A 181 6.93 -18.52 10.80
CA LYS A 181 6.29 -19.83 10.65
C LYS A 181 5.31 -19.85 9.48
N GLY A 182 5.02 -18.69 8.89
CA GLY A 182 4.07 -18.53 7.81
C GLY A 182 4.60 -18.98 6.45
N ASP A 183 3.67 -19.39 5.61
CA ASP A 183 3.93 -19.84 4.23
C ASP A 183 4.53 -18.77 3.33
N LEU A 184 4.32 -17.49 3.67
CA LEU A 184 4.79 -16.33 2.90
C LEU A 184 6.15 -15.81 3.38
N TYR A 185 6.74 -16.44 4.40
CA TYR A 185 8.02 -16.02 4.92
C TYR A 185 9.19 -16.41 4.02
N LEU A 186 9.94 -15.40 3.57
CA LEU A 186 11.20 -15.56 2.85
C LEU A 186 12.37 -15.06 3.70
N ARG A 187 13.30 -15.97 4.00
CA ARG A 187 14.50 -15.61 4.76
C ARG A 187 15.36 -14.65 3.95
N GLY A 188 15.39 -13.38 4.37
CA GLY A 188 16.12 -12.32 3.66
C GLY A 188 15.33 -11.65 2.52
N GLY A 189 14.04 -11.99 2.35
CA GLY A 189 13.14 -11.42 1.34
C GLY A 189 12.56 -10.04 1.69
N TRP A 190 12.74 -9.57 2.92
CA TRP A 190 12.16 -8.33 3.44
C TRP A 190 12.44 -7.09 2.60
N TYR A 191 13.68 -6.93 2.14
CA TYR A 191 14.10 -5.78 1.35
C TYR A 191 13.47 -5.75 -0.04
N PHE A 192 13.04 -6.90 -0.55
CA PHE A 192 12.41 -7.01 -1.86
C PHE A 192 10.97 -6.47 -1.85
N LEU A 193 10.29 -6.56 -0.71
CA LEU A 193 8.87 -6.18 -0.56
C LEU A 193 8.64 -4.70 -0.80
N TYR A 194 9.57 -3.86 -0.33
CA TYR A 194 9.48 -2.40 -0.46
C TYR A 194 9.47 -1.95 -1.93
N HIS A 195 10.20 -2.63 -2.81
CA HIS A 195 10.29 -2.26 -4.22
C HIS A 195 9.17 -2.90 -5.06
N SER A 196 8.77 -4.12 -4.72
CA SER A 196 7.71 -4.84 -5.43
C SER A 196 6.30 -4.26 -5.20
N ALA A 197 6.04 -3.63 -4.04
CA ALA A 197 4.77 -2.98 -3.76
C ALA A 197 4.52 -1.76 -4.68
N SER A 198 5.57 -1.07 -5.10
CA SER A 198 5.52 0.08 -6.02
C SER A 198 5.12 -0.33 -7.46
N CYS A 199 5.41 -1.57 -7.86
CA CYS A 199 5.09 -2.08 -9.21
C CYS A 199 3.57 -2.15 -9.50
N ARG A 200 2.71 -2.16 -8.48
CA ARG A 200 1.25 -2.19 -8.66
C ARG A 200 0.70 -0.87 -9.22
N ARG A 201 1.27 0.27 -8.85
CA ARG A 201 0.80 1.58 -9.34
C ARG A 201 1.09 1.80 -10.82
N ALA A 202 2.11 1.16 -11.38
CA ALA A 202 2.44 1.23 -12.81
C ALA A 202 1.49 0.42 -13.72
N SER A 203 0.50 -0.30 -13.15
CA SER A 203 -0.46 -1.15 -13.88
C SER A 203 -1.87 -0.56 -14.02
N LYS A 204 -2.09 0.65 -13.49
CA LYS A 204 -3.29 1.47 -13.72
C LYS A 204 -2.90 2.71 -14.49
#